data_AF-A0A820SLZ4-F1
#
_entry.id   AF-A0A820SLZ4-F1
#
_cell.length_a   1.000
_cell.length_b   1.000
_cell.length_c   1.000
_cell.angle_alpha   90.00
_cell.angle_beta   90.00
_cell.angle_gamma   90.00
#
_symmetry.space_group_name_H-M   'P 1'
#
loop_
_entity.id
_entity.type
_entity.pdbx_description
1 polymer ?
#
loop_
_entity_poly.entity_id
_entity_poly.type
_entity_poly.pdbx_seq_one_letter_code
_entity_poly.pdbx_strand_id
1 'polypeptide(L)'
;MPWLRRPRRFLSNMSTRTHRFFVFCIMITIVVISFFLLRNTNSFISQQEQICDSKLNQIKGRELIHHDVSSEKPIFFIGGMPRSGTTLVRAIIDSHPQVRCGEETRVIPRILSMRTAWEKSAIEWNRLLAGGMTEQILDSAVRAFIYEILFLHGPSADILCDKDPFVLKYASYITSIFPSAKFLLVARDARAVIHSVITRKVTITGFSLTDYRQNFKLWNQGFESMYQECKEVGKYRCLIVYYEQLVLQPKQTIKNILNFLNITWVNDVLHHEELIGKKISLSKTEHSSAQVVKPINLEALTKWVGHIPVDVLREIDKLAPMLKKLGYDTKSNVPSYGIPDKLVLRNMDRLRDNAKFWDAQAKAYARNLSSTTIV
;
A
#
# COMPACT_ATOMS: atom_id res chain seq x y z
N MET A 1 85.36 29.43 -21.72
CA MET A 1 84.27 28.54 -21.29
C MET A 1 82.99 29.06 -21.93
N PRO A 2 82.21 28.26 -22.69
CA PRO A 2 81.72 26.93 -22.33
C PRO A 2 81.98 25.78 -23.36
N TRP A 3 82.21 24.58 -22.80
CA TRP A 3 81.73 23.23 -23.17
C TRP A 3 81.46 22.91 -24.67
N LEU A 4 82.35 22.22 -25.41
CA LEU A 4 82.59 20.75 -25.49
C LEU A 4 81.32 19.91 -25.74
N ARG A 5 81.23 18.93 -26.65
CA ARG A 5 81.95 18.44 -27.84
C ARG A 5 81.05 17.31 -28.39
N ARG A 6 81.10 17.05 -29.70
CA ARG A 6 80.44 15.92 -30.39
C ARG A 6 80.76 14.55 -29.76
N PRO A 7 80.03 13.48 -30.14
CA PRO A 7 80.70 12.53 -31.05
C PRO A 7 79.84 11.94 -32.19
N ARG A 8 80.58 11.45 -33.19
CA ARG A 8 80.15 10.65 -34.35
C ARG A 8 80.01 9.16 -33.98
N ARG A 9 79.12 8.48 -34.73
CA ARG A 9 79.15 7.09 -35.26
C ARG A 9 79.71 5.97 -34.38
N PHE A 10 78.96 4.87 -34.20
CA PHE A 10 79.17 3.60 -34.92
C PHE A 10 78.12 2.55 -34.47
N LEU A 11 77.40 1.97 -35.43
CA LEU A 11 76.67 0.72 -35.29
C LEU A 11 77.66 -0.44 -35.17
N SER A 12 77.35 -1.48 -34.40
CA SER A 12 77.83 -2.83 -34.73
C SER A 12 76.95 -3.96 -34.16
N ASN A 13 76.38 -4.70 -35.12
CA ASN A 13 76.24 -6.16 -35.16
C ASN A 13 75.42 -6.89 -34.08
N MET A 14 74.11 -7.01 -34.33
CA MET A 14 73.44 -8.32 -34.21
C MET A 14 73.31 -8.92 -35.62
N SER A 15 73.68 -10.20 -35.75
CA SER A 15 73.58 -10.99 -36.99
C SER A 15 72.15 -10.99 -37.57
N THR A 16 72.03 -10.99 -38.90
CA THR A 16 70.76 -11.13 -39.63
C THR A 16 69.96 -12.38 -39.21
N ARG A 17 70.66 -13.41 -38.69
CA ARG A 17 70.06 -14.64 -38.16
C ARG A 17 69.38 -14.43 -36.79
N THR A 18 70.00 -13.65 -35.90
CA THR A 18 69.42 -13.28 -34.60
C THR A 18 68.21 -12.36 -34.73
N HIS A 19 68.22 -11.44 -35.70
CA HIS A 19 67.05 -10.57 -35.97
C HIS A 19 65.85 -11.37 -36.51
N ARG A 20 66.09 -12.31 -37.44
CA ARG A 20 65.03 -13.21 -37.96
C ARG A 20 64.45 -14.11 -36.86
N PHE A 21 65.30 -14.62 -35.96
CA PHE A 21 64.85 -15.40 -34.82
C PHE A 21 64.01 -14.57 -33.84
N PHE A 22 64.42 -13.34 -33.55
CA PHE A 22 63.67 -12.44 -32.66
C PHE A 22 62.29 -12.06 -33.23
N VAL A 23 62.22 -11.75 -34.53
CA VAL A 23 60.94 -11.49 -35.23
C VAL A 23 60.05 -12.73 -35.23
N PHE A 24 60.61 -13.92 -35.46
CA PHE A 24 59.86 -15.17 -35.40
C PHE A 24 59.31 -15.45 -34.00
N CYS A 25 60.11 -15.21 -32.95
CA CYS A 25 59.66 -15.31 -31.58
C CYS A 25 58.49 -14.35 -31.31
N ILE A 26 58.59 -13.07 -31.70
CA ILE A 26 57.52 -12.08 -31.53
C ILE A 26 56.23 -12.52 -32.24
N MET A 27 56.33 -13.03 -33.48
CA MET A 27 55.17 -13.53 -34.22
C MET A 27 54.49 -14.70 -33.49
N ILE A 28 55.27 -15.64 -32.95
CA ILE A 28 54.72 -16.73 -32.13
C ILE A 28 54.05 -16.17 -30.87
N THR A 29 54.66 -15.21 -30.17
CA THR A 29 54.04 -14.62 -28.97
C THR A 29 52.73 -13.93 -29.31
N ILE A 30 52.65 -13.21 -30.43
CA ILE A 30 51.40 -12.56 -30.88
C ILE A 30 50.33 -13.58 -31.21
N VAL A 31 50.68 -14.70 -31.87
CA VAL A 31 49.73 -15.78 -32.19
C VAL A 31 49.24 -16.46 -30.91
N VAL A 32 50.13 -16.75 -29.96
CA VAL A 32 49.77 -17.35 -28.67
C VAL A 32 48.90 -16.42 -27.84
N ILE A 33 49.21 -15.13 -27.78
CA ILE A 33 48.40 -14.12 -27.08
C ILE A 33 47.03 -13.99 -27.75
N SER A 34 46.98 -13.91 -29.09
CA SER A 34 45.71 -13.85 -29.84
C SER A 34 44.85 -15.08 -29.59
N PHE A 35 45.46 -16.28 -29.57
CA PHE A 35 44.75 -17.53 -29.27
C PHE A 35 44.23 -17.56 -27.82
N PHE A 36 45.03 -17.09 -26.85
CA PHE A 36 44.59 -16.97 -25.46
C PHE A 36 43.45 -15.97 -25.30
N LEU A 37 43.53 -14.81 -25.95
CA LEU A 37 42.48 -13.80 -25.94
C LEU A 37 41.18 -14.34 -26.55
N LEU A 38 41.25 -15.00 -27.72
CA LEU A 38 40.09 -15.63 -28.37
C LEU A 38 39.46 -16.76 -27.52
N ARG A 39 40.30 -17.55 -26.84
CA ARG A 39 39.81 -18.61 -25.94
C ARG A 39 39.13 -18.02 -24.71
N ASN A 40 39.69 -16.95 -24.14
CA ASN A 40 39.08 -16.27 -22.99
C ASN A 40 37.76 -15.59 -23.36
N THR A 41 37.67 -14.95 -24.54
CA THR A 41 36.42 -14.34 -25.01
C THR A 41 35.33 -15.39 -25.22
N ASN A 42 35.66 -16.55 -25.80
CA ASN A 42 34.70 -17.64 -25.97
C ASN A 42 34.24 -18.23 -24.62
N SER A 43 35.15 -18.34 -23.63
CA SER A 43 34.78 -18.78 -22.28
C SER A 43 33.87 -17.77 -21.57
N PHE A 44 34.09 -16.48 -21.79
CA PHE A 44 33.26 -15.43 -21.19
C PHE A 44 31.86 -15.37 -21.84
N ILE A 45 31.78 -15.50 -23.17
CA ILE A 45 30.52 -15.54 -23.92
C ILE A 45 29.67 -16.75 -23.48
N SER A 46 30.27 -17.95 -23.43
CA SER A 46 29.56 -19.16 -22.99
C SER A 46 29.06 -19.08 -21.54
N GLN A 47 29.86 -18.48 -20.65
CA GLN A 47 29.44 -18.27 -19.26
C GLN A 47 28.28 -17.24 -19.15
N GLN A 48 28.27 -16.22 -20.01
CA GLN A 48 27.22 -15.21 -20.06
C GLN A 48 25.92 -15.75 -20.69
N GLU A 49 26.01 -16.59 -21.73
CA GLU A 49 24.86 -17.33 -22.29
C GLU A 49 24.24 -18.26 -21.24
N GLN A 50 25.04 -19.00 -20.48
CA GLN A 50 24.54 -19.89 -19.43
C GLN A 50 23.85 -19.14 -18.28
N ILE A 51 24.33 -17.93 -17.94
CA ILE A 51 23.67 -17.04 -16.97
C ILE A 51 22.35 -16.48 -17.53
N CYS A 52 22.28 -16.14 -18.82
CA CYS A 52 21.05 -15.73 -19.47
C CYS A 52 20.02 -16.86 -19.52
N ASP A 53 20.44 -18.07 -19.91
CA ASP A 53 19.55 -19.24 -20.01
C ASP A 53 19.02 -19.71 -18.66
N SER A 54 19.86 -19.67 -17.61
CA SER A 54 19.41 -19.97 -16.25
C SER A 54 18.39 -18.93 -15.74
N LYS A 55 18.57 -17.65 -16.04
CA LYS A 55 17.56 -16.61 -15.77
C LYS A 55 16.29 -16.81 -16.60
N LEU A 56 16.41 -17.19 -17.88
CA LEU A 56 15.26 -17.45 -18.75
C LEU A 56 14.44 -18.66 -18.29
N ASN A 57 15.10 -19.72 -17.83
CA ASN A 57 14.42 -20.90 -17.28
C ASN A 57 13.76 -20.60 -15.93
N GLN A 58 14.26 -19.62 -15.17
CA GLN A 58 13.60 -19.10 -13.97
C GLN A 58 12.33 -18.28 -14.30
N ILE A 59 12.28 -17.66 -15.49
CA ILE A 59 11.12 -16.90 -16.00
C ILE A 59 10.03 -17.84 -16.57
N LYS A 60 10.42 -18.96 -17.19
CA LYS A 60 9.50 -19.93 -17.82
C LYS A 60 8.54 -20.65 -16.86
N GLY A 61 8.73 -20.55 -15.54
CA GLY A 61 7.86 -21.18 -14.53
C GLY A 61 6.63 -20.37 -14.11
N ARG A 62 6.40 -19.18 -14.68
CA ARG A 62 5.21 -18.37 -14.39
C ARG A 62 4.20 -18.54 -15.50
N GLU A 63 3.33 -19.55 -15.39
CA GLU A 63 2.11 -19.58 -16.19
C GLU A 63 1.29 -18.34 -15.87
N LEU A 64 0.98 -17.55 -16.89
CA LEU A 64 0.06 -16.43 -16.78
C LEU A 64 -1.34 -17.01 -16.60
N ILE A 65 -1.93 -16.79 -15.43
CA ILE A 65 -3.33 -17.12 -15.20
C ILE A 65 -4.15 -16.16 -16.07
N HIS A 66 -4.75 -16.66 -17.14
CA HIS A 66 -5.63 -15.87 -17.98
C HIS A 66 -7.05 -15.88 -17.40
N HIS A 67 -7.49 -14.76 -16.83
CA HIS A 67 -8.89 -14.58 -16.43
C HIS A 67 -9.75 -14.17 -17.63
N ASP A 68 -10.88 -14.85 -17.82
CA ASP A 68 -11.89 -14.46 -18.81
C ASP A 68 -12.66 -13.23 -18.31
N VAL A 69 -12.47 -12.09 -18.98
CA VAL A 69 -13.06 -10.78 -18.67
C VAL A 69 -14.60 -10.81 -18.67
N SER A 70 -15.23 -11.83 -19.27
CA SER A 70 -16.69 -11.93 -19.38
C SER A 70 -17.44 -12.26 -18.09
N SER A 71 -16.74 -12.59 -16.98
CA SER A 71 -17.35 -12.98 -15.70
C SER A 71 -16.82 -12.20 -14.48
N GLU A 72 -16.62 -10.88 -14.65
CA GLU A 72 -16.10 -10.04 -13.57
C GLU A 72 -17.00 -10.01 -12.33
N LYS A 73 -16.37 -10.29 -11.18
CA LYS A 73 -17.05 -10.29 -9.88
C LYS A 73 -17.37 -8.87 -9.42
N PRO A 74 -18.46 -8.65 -8.67
CA PRO A 74 -18.71 -7.37 -8.01
C PRO A 74 -17.54 -6.99 -7.11
N ILE A 75 -17.10 -5.72 -7.19
CA ILE A 75 -16.00 -5.19 -6.38
C ILE A 75 -16.43 -3.96 -5.57
N PHE A 76 -15.83 -3.79 -4.40
CA PHE A 76 -15.93 -2.53 -3.65
C PHE A 76 -14.63 -2.20 -2.93
N PHE A 77 -14.44 -0.93 -2.61
CA PHE A 77 -13.21 -0.41 -2.02
C PHE A 77 -13.49 0.23 -0.66
N ILE A 78 -12.64 -0.04 0.32
CA ILE A 78 -12.68 0.54 1.65
C ILE A 78 -11.47 1.44 1.83
N GLY A 79 -11.69 2.66 2.32
CA GLY A 79 -10.59 3.54 2.65
C GLY A 79 -11.01 4.71 3.51
N GLY A 80 -10.29 5.82 3.40
CA GLY A 80 -10.32 6.92 4.36
C GLY A 80 -8.94 7.13 4.97
N MET A 81 -8.82 8.10 5.88
CA MET A 81 -7.51 8.37 6.48
C MET A 81 -7.02 7.14 7.27
N PRO A 82 -5.74 6.74 7.17
CA PRO A 82 -5.21 5.69 8.05
C PRO A 82 -5.54 6.00 9.51
N ARG A 83 -5.73 4.95 10.32
CA ARG A 83 -6.19 5.03 11.73
C ARG A 83 -7.66 5.41 11.95
N SER A 84 -8.45 5.53 10.88
CA SER A 84 -9.90 5.78 10.98
C SER A 84 -10.75 4.53 11.22
N GLY A 85 -10.15 3.33 11.33
CA GLY A 85 -10.91 2.09 11.54
C GLY A 85 -11.17 1.28 10.26
N THR A 86 -10.54 1.63 9.14
CA THR A 86 -10.64 0.90 7.86
C THR A 86 -10.37 -0.60 7.98
N THR A 87 -9.40 -1.00 8.81
CA THR A 87 -9.07 -2.42 9.03
C THR A 87 -10.14 -3.16 9.85
N LEU A 88 -10.85 -2.46 10.75
CA LEU A 88 -11.98 -3.05 11.46
C LEU A 88 -13.17 -3.23 10.50
N VAL A 89 -13.48 -2.22 9.70
CA VAL A 89 -14.55 -2.29 8.68
C VAL A 89 -14.30 -3.45 7.72
N ARG A 90 -13.09 -3.56 7.17
CA ARG A 90 -12.79 -4.67 6.27
C ARG A 90 -12.91 -6.01 6.98
N ALA A 91 -12.37 -6.19 8.19
CA ALA A 91 -12.42 -7.47 8.90
C ALA A 91 -13.86 -7.89 9.24
N ILE A 92 -14.71 -6.94 9.62
CA ILE A 92 -16.14 -7.17 9.81
C ILE A 92 -16.78 -7.69 8.53
N ILE A 93 -16.51 -7.08 7.37
CA ILE A 93 -17.11 -7.51 6.11
C ILE A 93 -16.46 -8.82 5.60
N ASP A 94 -15.16 -9.02 5.83
CA ASP A 94 -14.39 -10.23 5.52
C ASP A 94 -14.91 -11.47 6.27
N SER A 95 -15.66 -11.29 7.37
CA SER A 95 -16.35 -12.39 8.04
C SER A 95 -17.51 -12.95 7.22
N HIS A 96 -18.08 -12.17 6.29
CA HIS A 96 -19.23 -12.57 5.49
C HIS A 96 -18.84 -13.71 4.51
N PRO A 97 -19.61 -14.80 4.40
CA PRO A 97 -19.24 -15.96 3.59
C PRO A 97 -18.92 -15.63 2.13
N GLN A 98 -19.67 -14.69 1.54
CA GLN A 98 -19.55 -14.28 0.13
C GLN A 98 -18.47 -13.23 -0.16
N VAL A 99 -17.87 -12.61 0.85
CA VAL A 99 -16.95 -11.48 0.65
C VAL A 99 -15.53 -11.85 1.04
N ARG A 100 -14.56 -11.34 0.28
CA ARG A 100 -13.15 -11.34 0.69
C ARG A 100 -12.49 -9.99 0.41
N CYS A 101 -11.97 -9.37 1.47
CA CYS A 101 -11.13 -8.17 1.40
C CYS A 101 -9.64 -8.50 1.47
N GLY A 102 -9.20 -9.21 2.52
CA GLY A 102 -7.77 -9.46 2.75
C GLY A 102 -6.99 -8.25 3.31
N GLU A 103 -5.67 -8.29 3.17
CA GLU A 103 -4.70 -7.29 3.64
C GLU A 103 -4.56 -6.07 2.73
N GLU A 104 -3.85 -5.03 3.18
CA GLU A 104 -3.50 -3.87 2.33
C GLU A 104 -2.59 -4.33 1.18
N THR A 105 -3.01 -4.09 -0.07
CA THR A 105 -2.20 -4.47 -1.24
C THR A 105 -1.00 -3.56 -1.40
N ARG A 106 -1.12 -2.28 -0.97
CA ARG A 106 -0.11 -1.21 -1.09
C ARG A 106 0.23 -0.81 -2.53
N VAL A 107 0.01 -1.68 -3.51
CA VAL A 107 0.33 -1.49 -4.93
C VAL A 107 -0.81 -0.81 -5.69
N ILE A 108 -2.08 -1.09 -5.35
CA ILE A 108 -3.25 -0.44 -5.94
C ILE A 108 -3.18 1.10 -5.80
N PRO A 109 -3.02 1.69 -4.60
CA PRO A 109 -2.90 3.14 -4.49
C PRO A 109 -1.67 3.71 -5.20
N ARG A 110 -0.60 2.92 -5.41
CA ARG A 110 0.60 3.38 -6.13
C ARG A 110 0.37 3.47 -7.63
N ILE A 111 -0.24 2.45 -8.25
CA ILE A 111 -0.55 2.51 -9.69
C ILE A 111 -1.57 3.61 -9.99
N LEU A 112 -2.57 3.79 -9.13
CA LEU A 112 -3.55 4.88 -9.24
C LEU A 112 -2.88 6.25 -9.15
N SER A 113 -1.93 6.41 -8.21
CA SER A 113 -1.14 7.64 -8.09
C SER A 113 -0.30 7.92 -9.34
N MET A 114 0.36 6.89 -9.90
CA MET A 114 1.15 7.01 -11.13
C MET A 114 0.29 7.41 -12.32
N ARG A 115 -0.83 6.73 -12.55
CA ARG A 115 -1.78 7.06 -13.63
C ARG A 115 -2.34 8.48 -13.49
N THR A 116 -2.67 8.90 -12.27
CA THR A 116 -3.13 10.28 -12.03
C THR A 116 -2.02 11.30 -12.30
N ALA A 117 -0.76 10.98 -12.00
CA ALA A 117 0.37 11.86 -12.26
C ALA A 117 0.64 12.05 -13.76
N TRP A 118 0.48 10.99 -14.57
CA TRP A 118 0.61 11.08 -16.03
C TRP A 118 -0.41 12.04 -16.64
N GLU A 119 -1.67 11.94 -16.24
CA GLU A 119 -2.74 12.82 -16.73
C GLU A 119 -2.59 14.27 -16.28
N LYS A 120 -2.11 14.52 -15.06
CA LYS A 120 -1.89 15.88 -14.56
C LYS A 120 -0.74 16.62 -15.25
N SER A 121 0.19 15.89 -15.86
CA SER A 121 1.33 16.47 -16.57
C SER A 121 1.03 16.57 -18.05
N ALA A 122 0.65 17.75 -18.54
CA ALA A 122 0.36 17.96 -19.96
C ALA A 122 1.53 17.55 -20.89
N ILE A 123 2.78 17.77 -20.44
CA ILE A 123 3.97 17.36 -21.18
C ILE A 123 4.03 15.84 -21.32
N GLU A 124 3.86 15.11 -20.21
CA GLU A 124 3.94 13.65 -20.24
C GLU A 124 2.74 13.04 -20.97
N TRP A 125 1.54 13.59 -20.77
CA TRP A 125 0.34 13.16 -21.47
C TRP A 125 0.50 13.27 -22.99
N ASN A 126 1.03 14.40 -23.50
CA ASN A 126 1.29 14.58 -24.93
C ASN A 126 2.32 13.57 -25.46
N ARG A 127 3.34 13.21 -24.66
CA ARG A 127 4.32 12.19 -25.05
C ARG A 127 3.71 10.80 -25.11
N LEU A 128 2.85 10.46 -24.15
CA LEU A 128 2.11 9.19 -24.13
C LEU A 128 1.21 9.07 -25.37
N LEU A 129 0.42 10.11 -25.67
CA LEU A 129 -0.43 10.14 -26.85
C LEU A 129 0.36 10.03 -28.16
N ALA A 130 1.49 10.76 -28.28
CA ALA A 130 2.37 10.65 -29.45
C ALA A 130 3.00 9.25 -29.60
N GLY A 131 3.19 8.54 -28.49
CA GLY A 131 3.63 7.13 -28.47
C GLY A 131 2.51 6.11 -28.65
N GLY A 132 1.28 6.54 -28.95
CA GLY A 132 0.12 5.66 -29.13
C GLY A 132 -0.50 5.14 -27.82
N MET A 133 -0.06 5.63 -26.66
CA MET A 133 -0.63 5.30 -25.36
C MET A 133 -1.87 6.16 -25.10
N THR A 134 -3.01 5.72 -25.64
CA THR A 134 -4.30 6.40 -25.42
C THR A 134 -4.85 6.17 -24.02
N GLU A 135 -5.80 7.01 -23.62
CA GLU A 135 -6.53 6.84 -22.36
C GLU A 135 -7.15 5.44 -22.26
N GLN A 136 -7.75 4.93 -23.33
CA GLN A 136 -8.40 3.62 -23.36
C GLN A 136 -7.39 2.48 -23.12
N ILE A 137 -6.18 2.59 -23.68
CA ILE A 137 -5.11 1.58 -23.46
C ILE A 137 -4.63 1.63 -22.02
N LEU A 138 -4.37 2.83 -21.49
CA LEU A 138 -3.92 3.00 -20.11
C LEU A 138 -4.97 2.52 -19.12
N ASP A 139 -6.24 2.87 -19.32
CA ASP A 139 -7.35 2.46 -18.49
C ASP A 139 -7.56 0.94 -18.52
N SER A 140 -7.49 0.32 -19.71
CA SER A 140 -7.53 -1.14 -19.83
C SER A 140 -6.38 -1.82 -19.07
N ALA A 141 -5.16 -1.28 -19.17
CA ALA A 141 -3.99 -1.81 -18.48
C ALA A 141 -4.08 -1.64 -16.94
N VAL A 142 -4.49 -0.47 -16.46
CA VAL A 142 -4.67 -0.22 -15.02
C VAL A 142 -5.80 -1.07 -14.45
N ARG A 143 -6.91 -1.20 -15.19
CA ARG A 143 -8.04 -2.07 -14.82
C ARG A 143 -7.60 -3.52 -14.70
N ALA A 144 -6.90 -4.06 -15.70
CA ALA A 144 -6.37 -5.42 -15.67
C ALA A 144 -5.41 -5.63 -14.50
N PHE A 145 -4.49 -4.69 -14.27
CA PHE A 145 -3.57 -4.75 -13.13
C PHE A 145 -4.31 -4.80 -11.78
N ILE A 146 -5.27 -3.91 -11.56
CA ILE A 146 -6.03 -3.85 -10.29
C ILE A 146 -6.85 -5.13 -10.10
N TYR A 147 -7.55 -5.58 -11.15
CA TYR A 147 -8.40 -6.76 -11.07
C TYR A 147 -7.60 -8.05 -10.81
N GLU A 148 -6.45 -8.22 -11.46
CA GLU A 148 -5.55 -9.34 -11.20
C GLU A 148 -5.07 -9.37 -9.74
N ILE A 149 -4.66 -8.22 -9.19
CA ILE A 149 -4.30 -8.12 -7.78
C ILE A 149 -5.49 -8.55 -6.92
N LEU A 150 -6.66 -7.92 -7.11
CA LEU A 150 -7.89 -8.22 -6.36
C LEU A 150 -8.27 -9.69 -6.41
N PHE A 151 -8.07 -10.37 -7.54
CA PHE A 151 -8.43 -11.76 -7.74
C PHE A 151 -7.42 -12.71 -7.09
N LEU A 152 -6.12 -12.45 -7.27
CA LEU A 152 -5.04 -13.38 -6.90
C LEU A 152 -4.45 -13.18 -5.50
N HIS A 153 -4.61 -12.01 -4.87
CA HIS A 153 -3.92 -11.73 -3.60
C HIS A 153 -4.55 -12.43 -2.37
N GLY A 154 -5.61 -13.22 -2.55
CA GLY A 154 -6.28 -13.96 -1.50
C GLY A 154 -7.23 -15.03 -2.03
N PRO A 155 -7.94 -15.78 -1.15
CA PRO A 155 -8.88 -16.81 -1.57
C PRO A 155 -9.98 -16.27 -2.49
N SER A 156 -10.53 -17.13 -3.34
CA SER A 156 -11.70 -16.80 -4.18
C SER A 156 -12.93 -16.53 -3.30
N ALA A 157 -13.72 -15.53 -3.67
CA ALA A 157 -15.01 -15.20 -3.06
C ALA A 157 -15.97 -14.66 -4.14
N ASP A 158 -17.27 -14.58 -3.85
CA ASP A 158 -18.27 -14.08 -4.81
C ASP A 158 -18.15 -12.57 -5.03
N ILE A 159 -17.74 -11.84 -3.99
CA ILE A 159 -17.58 -10.39 -3.97
C ILE A 159 -16.16 -10.08 -3.52
N LEU A 160 -15.43 -9.31 -4.33
CA LEU A 160 -14.07 -8.92 -4.03
C LEU A 160 -14.04 -7.53 -3.40
N CYS A 161 -13.08 -7.33 -2.51
CA CYS A 161 -12.92 -6.09 -1.79
C CYS A 161 -11.43 -5.73 -1.72
N ASP A 162 -11.13 -4.44 -1.85
CA ASP A 162 -9.83 -3.88 -1.50
C ASP A 162 -9.96 -2.98 -0.27
N LYS A 163 -8.94 -3.01 0.58
CA LYS A 163 -8.76 -2.01 1.63
C LYS A 163 -7.34 -1.46 1.55
N ASP A 164 -7.16 -0.40 0.78
CA ASP A 164 -6.01 0.50 0.88
C ASP A 164 -6.50 1.91 1.28
N PRO A 165 -6.04 2.49 2.42
CA PRO A 165 -6.64 3.71 2.97
C PRO A 165 -6.81 4.86 1.96
N PHE A 166 -5.80 5.09 1.11
CA PHE A 166 -5.80 6.20 0.16
C PHE A 166 -6.44 5.89 -1.20
N VAL A 167 -7.03 4.71 -1.39
CA VAL A 167 -7.68 4.32 -2.64
C VAL A 167 -8.85 5.27 -3.00
N LEU A 168 -9.55 5.79 -1.98
CA LEU A 168 -10.64 6.77 -2.17
C LEU A 168 -10.20 8.16 -2.63
N LYS A 169 -8.89 8.43 -2.77
CA LYS A 169 -8.44 9.65 -3.47
C LYS A 169 -8.67 9.58 -4.98
N TYR A 170 -9.08 8.41 -5.48
CA TYR A 170 -9.20 8.10 -6.90
C TYR A 170 -10.56 7.47 -7.19
N ALA A 171 -11.60 7.70 -6.37
CA ALA A 171 -12.88 7.01 -6.51
C ALA A 171 -13.55 7.33 -7.85
N SER A 172 -13.44 8.57 -8.32
CA SER A 172 -13.96 9.00 -9.63
C SER A 172 -13.28 8.25 -10.78
N TYR A 173 -11.94 8.14 -10.75
CA TYR A 173 -11.20 7.36 -11.75
C TYR A 173 -11.49 5.85 -11.65
N ILE A 174 -11.54 5.29 -10.44
CA ILE A 174 -11.91 3.87 -10.26
C ILE A 174 -13.30 3.60 -10.82
N THR A 175 -14.24 4.54 -10.70
CA THR A 175 -15.58 4.41 -11.28
C THR A 175 -15.55 4.41 -12.82
N SER A 176 -14.62 5.12 -13.46
CA SER A 176 -14.53 5.09 -14.93
C SER A 176 -14.06 3.72 -15.45
N ILE A 177 -13.12 3.08 -14.75
CA ILE A 177 -12.59 1.77 -15.13
C ILE A 177 -13.38 0.58 -14.51
N PHE A 178 -14.14 0.80 -13.45
CA PHE A 178 -15.03 -0.18 -12.81
C PHE A 178 -16.41 0.44 -12.52
N PRO A 179 -17.32 0.51 -13.51
CA PRO A 179 -18.58 1.27 -13.41
C PRO A 179 -19.56 0.81 -12.30
N SER A 180 -19.44 -0.44 -11.86
CA SER A 180 -20.23 -1.07 -10.81
C SER A 180 -19.60 -0.99 -9.42
N ALA A 181 -18.37 -0.46 -9.31
CA ALA A 181 -17.65 -0.39 -8.05
C ALA A 181 -18.38 0.50 -7.03
N LYS A 182 -18.37 0.04 -5.77
CA LYS A 182 -18.85 0.81 -4.62
C LYS A 182 -17.69 1.16 -3.68
N PHE A 183 -17.92 2.15 -2.82
CA PHE A 183 -16.91 2.75 -1.97
C PHE A 183 -17.44 2.92 -0.54
N LEU A 184 -16.64 2.51 0.44
CA LEU A 184 -16.88 2.78 1.85
C LEU A 184 -15.81 3.76 2.36
N LEU A 185 -16.18 5.03 2.51
CA LEU A 185 -15.31 6.06 3.07
C LEU A 185 -15.45 6.07 4.60
N VAL A 186 -14.43 5.56 5.29
CA VAL A 186 -14.43 5.50 6.75
C VAL A 186 -14.02 6.86 7.33
N ALA A 187 -14.95 7.50 8.02
CA ALA A 187 -14.75 8.74 8.75
C ALA A 187 -14.51 8.44 10.24
N ARG A 188 -13.60 9.19 10.85
CA ARG A 188 -13.34 9.16 12.29
C ARG A 188 -12.92 10.55 12.74
N ASP A 189 -13.18 10.88 13.99
CA ASP A 189 -12.72 12.11 14.62
C ASP A 189 -11.20 12.30 14.40
N ALA A 190 -10.83 13.40 13.76
CA ALA A 190 -9.44 13.74 13.45
C ALA A 190 -8.55 13.74 14.69
N ARG A 191 -9.10 14.14 15.85
CA ARG A 191 -8.39 14.14 17.14
C ARG A 191 -7.96 12.73 17.52
N ALA A 192 -8.85 11.76 17.36
CA ALA A 192 -8.57 10.34 17.57
C ALA A 192 -7.58 9.77 16.54
N VAL A 193 -7.74 10.15 15.27
CA VAL A 193 -6.87 9.71 14.17
C VAL A 193 -5.43 10.16 14.41
N ILE A 194 -5.21 11.45 14.65
CA ILE A 194 -3.88 12.05 14.78
C ILE A 194 -3.20 11.56 16.06
N HIS A 195 -3.93 11.49 17.16
CA HIS A 195 -3.42 10.90 18.40
C HIS A 195 -2.96 9.44 18.18
N SER A 196 -3.73 8.65 17.42
CA SER A 196 -3.38 7.26 17.07
C SER A 196 -2.15 7.18 16.17
N VAL A 197 -1.98 8.11 15.22
CA VAL A 197 -0.78 8.20 14.36
C VAL A 197 0.48 8.45 15.22
N ILE A 198 0.43 9.46 16.07
CA ILE A 198 1.55 9.91 16.91
C ILE A 198 1.93 8.84 17.93
N THR A 199 0.99 8.39 18.75
CA THR A 199 1.29 7.47 19.87
C THR A 199 1.71 6.08 19.40
N ARG A 200 1.21 5.63 18.25
CA ARG A 200 1.58 4.33 17.66
C ARG A 200 2.70 4.42 16.63
N LYS A 201 3.30 5.61 16.46
CA LYS A 201 4.42 5.86 15.53
C LYS A 201 4.13 5.33 14.12
N VAL A 202 2.92 5.56 13.61
CA VAL A 202 2.52 5.10 12.27
C VAL A 202 3.04 6.08 11.24
N THR A 203 3.91 5.63 10.34
CA THR A 203 4.49 6.48 9.31
C THR A 203 3.51 6.64 8.14
N ILE A 204 3.11 7.88 7.90
CA ILE A 204 2.28 8.29 6.76
C ILE A 204 3.04 9.40 6.04
N THR A 205 3.18 9.31 4.72
CA THR A 205 3.92 10.31 3.94
C THR A 205 3.42 11.72 4.24
N GLY A 206 4.35 12.60 4.66
CA GLY A 206 4.07 13.99 5.01
C GLY A 206 3.67 14.23 6.47
N PHE A 207 3.19 13.23 7.21
CA PHE A 207 2.80 13.39 8.61
C PHE A 207 4.02 13.41 9.53
N SER A 208 3.92 14.20 10.60
CA SER A 208 4.89 14.25 11.69
C SER A 208 4.49 13.31 12.84
N LEU A 209 5.46 12.69 13.52
CA LEU A 209 5.17 11.89 14.72
C LEU A 209 5.12 12.73 16.01
N THR A 210 5.30 14.04 15.91
CA THR A 210 5.35 14.95 17.07
C THR A 210 4.48 16.20 16.89
N ASP A 211 4.17 16.61 15.66
CA ASP A 211 3.43 17.83 15.37
C ASP A 211 1.95 17.56 15.11
N TYR A 212 1.11 17.75 16.13
CA TYR A 212 -0.35 17.69 16.00
C TYR A 212 -0.91 18.71 15.01
N ARG A 213 -0.38 19.93 15.00
CA ARG A 213 -0.91 21.06 14.21
C ARG A 213 -0.71 20.82 12.72
N GLN A 214 0.48 20.37 12.32
CA GLN A 214 0.74 19.95 10.94
C GLN A 214 -0.18 18.78 10.55
N ASN A 215 -0.30 17.77 11.44
CA ASN A 215 -1.10 16.59 11.16
C ASN A 215 -2.60 16.91 11.01
N PHE A 216 -3.16 17.88 11.72
CA PHE A 216 -4.55 18.33 11.51
C PHE A 216 -4.75 18.90 10.11
N LYS A 217 -3.82 19.75 9.64
CA LYS A 217 -3.90 20.31 8.28
C LYS A 217 -3.82 19.22 7.21
N LEU A 218 -2.87 18.30 7.34
CA LEU A 218 -2.69 17.19 6.39
C LEU A 218 -3.85 16.20 6.43
N TRP A 219 -4.39 15.91 7.62
CA TRP A 219 -5.59 15.10 7.77
C TRP A 219 -6.76 15.78 7.07
N ASN A 220 -6.96 17.08 7.28
CA ASN A 220 -8.05 17.81 6.68
C ASN A 220 -7.96 17.79 5.16
N GLN A 221 -6.80 18.13 4.59
CA GLN A 221 -6.57 18.10 3.14
C GLN A 221 -6.80 16.71 2.55
N GLY A 222 -6.23 15.68 3.19
CA GLY A 222 -6.34 14.30 2.73
C GLY A 222 -7.78 13.78 2.79
N PHE A 223 -8.46 14.00 3.91
CA PHE A 223 -9.84 13.57 4.10
C PHE A 223 -10.81 14.37 3.23
N GLU A 224 -10.63 15.68 3.10
CA GLU A 224 -11.44 16.52 2.22
C GLU A 224 -11.36 16.04 0.76
N SER A 225 -10.17 15.72 0.26
CA SER A 225 -9.99 15.14 -1.08
C SER A 225 -10.82 13.86 -1.25
N MET A 226 -10.71 12.89 -0.34
CA MET A 226 -11.50 11.65 -0.40
C MET A 226 -13.01 11.89 -0.23
N TYR A 227 -13.39 12.88 0.58
CA TYR A 227 -14.78 13.26 0.77
C TYR A 227 -15.38 13.86 -0.50
N GLN A 228 -14.64 14.67 -1.25
CA GLN A 228 -15.10 15.21 -2.53
C GLN A 228 -15.24 14.11 -3.59
N GLU A 229 -14.27 13.21 -3.71
CA GLU A 229 -14.35 12.02 -4.57
C GLU A 229 -15.60 11.18 -4.24
N CYS A 230 -15.85 10.93 -2.96
CA CYS A 230 -17.04 10.21 -2.48
C CYS A 230 -18.35 10.94 -2.85
N LYS A 231 -18.37 12.27 -2.79
CA LYS A 231 -19.52 13.07 -3.22
C LYS A 231 -19.71 13.04 -4.73
N GLU A 232 -18.63 13.08 -5.50
CA GLU A 232 -18.62 13.12 -6.96
C GLU A 232 -19.17 11.83 -7.55
N VAL A 233 -18.73 10.66 -7.06
CA VAL A 233 -19.27 9.36 -7.50
C VAL A 233 -20.73 9.12 -7.09
N GLY A 234 -21.21 9.89 -6.11
CA GLY A 234 -22.60 9.95 -5.68
C GLY A 234 -22.99 8.91 -4.62
N LYS A 235 -24.12 9.19 -3.95
CA LYS A 235 -24.64 8.42 -2.80
C LYS A 235 -24.94 6.93 -3.06
N TYR A 236 -25.09 6.54 -4.33
CA TYR A 236 -25.34 5.16 -4.72
C TYR A 236 -24.05 4.35 -4.90
N ARG A 237 -22.90 5.05 -5.05
CA ARG A 237 -21.58 4.43 -5.18
C ARG A 237 -20.68 4.68 -3.99
N CYS A 238 -20.88 5.73 -3.19
CA CYS A 238 -20.10 5.93 -1.98
C CYS A 238 -20.97 6.11 -0.74
N LEU A 239 -20.64 5.34 0.31
CA LEU A 239 -21.21 5.45 1.64
C LEU A 239 -20.14 5.90 2.64
N ILE A 240 -20.44 6.94 3.41
CA ILE A 240 -19.60 7.37 4.53
C ILE A 240 -19.94 6.52 5.76
N VAL A 241 -18.93 5.87 6.32
CA VAL A 241 -19.06 5.02 7.52
C VAL A 241 -18.36 5.71 8.68
N TYR A 242 -19.13 6.12 9.68
CA TYR A 242 -18.58 6.72 10.91
C TYR A 242 -18.08 5.63 11.86
N TYR A 243 -16.79 5.64 12.16
CA TYR A 243 -16.15 4.68 13.06
C TYR A 243 -16.83 4.64 14.43
N GLU A 244 -17.18 5.80 14.97
CA GLU A 244 -17.79 5.93 16.28
C GLU A 244 -19.17 5.26 16.31
N GLN A 245 -19.98 5.44 15.26
CA GLN A 245 -21.27 4.77 15.13
C GLN A 245 -21.11 3.27 14.93
N LEU A 246 -20.07 2.83 14.21
CA LEU A 246 -19.76 1.41 14.06
C LEU A 246 -19.43 0.74 15.40
N VAL A 247 -18.61 1.38 16.25
CA VAL A 247 -18.22 0.78 17.54
C VAL A 247 -19.26 0.97 18.64
N LEU A 248 -20.14 1.97 18.53
CA LEU A 248 -21.25 2.16 19.47
C LEU A 248 -22.46 1.30 19.08
N GLN A 249 -22.85 1.30 17.82
CA GLN A 249 -24.07 0.66 17.30
C GLN A 249 -23.77 -0.26 16.10
N PRO A 250 -22.99 -1.34 16.32
CA PRO A 250 -22.46 -2.17 15.24
C PRO A 250 -23.55 -2.82 14.40
N LYS A 251 -24.62 -3.34 15.03
CA LYS A 251 -25.68 -4.05 14.30
C LYS A 251 -26.35 -3.15 13.26
N GLN A 252 -26.73 -1.94 13.65
CA GLN A 252 -27.36 -0.98 12.74
C GLN A 252 -26.38 -0.49 11.68
N THR A 253 -25.17 -0.12 12.08
CA THR A 253 -24.15 0.39 11.15
C THR A 253 -23.76 -0.66 10.10
N ILE A 254 -23.56 -1.92 10.50
CA ILE A 254 -23.20 -3.00 9.58
C ILE A 254 -24.38 -3.34 8.67
N LYS A 255 -25.61 -3.35 9.19
CA LYS A 255 -26.81 -3.55 8.35
C LYS A 255 -26.91 -2.48 7.26
N ASN A 256 -26.62 -1.22 7.58
CA ASN A 256 -26.58 -0.14 6.59
C ASN A 256 -25.50 -0.37 5.53
N ILE A 257 -24.31 -0.83 5.94
CA ILE A 257 -23.21 -1.17 5.02
C ILE A 257 -23.62 -2.30 4.07
N LEU A 258 -24.12 -3.42 4.61
CA LEU A 258 -24.50 -4.58 3.80
C LEU A 258 -25.65 -4.25 2.84
N ASN A 259 -26.66 -3.51 3.30
CA ASN A 259 -27.74 -3.01 2.44
C ASN A 259 -27.21 -2.13 1.30
N PHE A 260 -26.30 -1.20 1.61
CA PHE A 260 -25.66 -0.36 0.60
C PHE A 260 -24.87 -1.19 -0.42
N LEU A 261 -24.18 -2.24 0.02
CA LEU A 261 -23.44 -3.15 -0.85
C LEU A 261 -24.33 -4.14 -1.62
N ASN A 262 -25.63 -4.24 -1.30
CA ASN A 262 -26.56 -5.26 -1.79
C ASN A 262 -26.17 -6.68 -1.35
N ILE A 263 -25.72 -6.83 -0.10
CA ILE A 263 -25.31 -8.10 0.49
C ILE A 263 -26.31 -8.48 1.59
N THR A 264 -26.69 -9.76 1.65
CA THR A 264 -27.60 -10.25 2.68
C THR A 264 -26.97 -10.22 4.07
N TRP A 265 -27.78 -10.02 5.10
CA TRP A 265 -27.29 -10.07 6.49
C TRP A 265 -26.91 -11.49 6.91
N VAL A 266 -25.77 -11.64 7.59
CA VAL A 266 -25.38 -12.84 8.35
C VAL A 266 -24.90 -12.43 9.74
N ASN A 267 -25.01 -13.32 10.74
CA ASN A 267 -24.64 -12.95 12.11
C ASN A 267 -23.12 -12.85 12.32
N ASP A 268 -22.32 -13.56 11.52
CA ASP A 268 -20.85 -13.63 11.62
C ASP A 268 -20.16 -12.25 11.57
N VAL A 269 -20.78 -11.27 10.92
CA VAL A 269 -20.30 -9.87 10.87
C VAL A 269 -20.23 -9.16 12.22
N LEU A 270 -20.90 -9.70 13.24
CA LEU A 270 -20.79 -9.22 14.62
C LEU A 270 -19.69 -9.92 15.43
N HIS A 271 -19.04 -10.94 14.85
CA HIS A 271 -18.14 -11.87 15.52
C HIS A 271 -16.84 -12.08 14.72
N HIS A 272 -16.32 -11.02 14.09
CA HIS A 272 -15.13 -11.09 13.23
C HIS A 272 -13.92 -11.67 13.97
N GLU A 273 -13.82 -11.43 15.28
CA GLU A 273 -12.72 -11.91 16.13
C GLU A 273 -12.62 -13.44 16.18
N GLU A 274 -13.74 -14.15 16.00
CA GLU A 274 -13.79 -15.62 16.07
C GLU A 274 -13.30 -16.29 14.78
N LEU A 275 -13.17 -15.50 13.71
CA LEU A 275 -12.81 -15.90 12.36
C LEU A 275 -11.39 -15.46 11.93
N ILE A 276 -10.68 -14.72 12.79
CA ILE A 276 -9.28 -14.35 12.59
C ILE A 276 -8.40 -15.61 12.54
N GLY A 277 -7.52 -15.69 11.52
CA GLY A 277 -6.63 -16.84 11.31
C GLY A 277 -7.35 -18.08 10.76
N LYS A 278 -8.67 -17.99 10.53
CA LYS A 278 -9.47 -18.97 9.81
C LYS A 278 -9.84 -18.38 8.46
N LYS A 279 -11.00 -17.72 8.37
CA LYS A 279 -11.49 -17.04 7.17
C LYS A 279 -10.82 -15.69 6.97
N ILE A 280 -10.55 -14.96 8.05
CA ILE A 280 -10.02 -13.59 7.99
C ILE A 280 -8.50 -13.62 8.14
N SER A 281 -7.80 -13.20 7.09
CA SER A 281 -6.35 -13.06 7.11
C SER A 281 -5.92 -11.68 7.64
N LEU A 282 -4.90 -11.66 8.50
CA LEU A 282 -4.28 -10.43 9.03
C LEU A 282 -2.77 -10.49 8.80
N SER A 283 -2.20 -9.44 8.23
CA SER A 283 -0.75 -9.26 8.18
C SER A 283 -0.19 -8.86 9.55
N LYS A 284 0.85 -9.54 10.01
CA LYS A 284 1.59 -9.19 11.24
C LYS A 284 2.37 -7.87 11.12
N THR A 285 2.54 -7.34 9.91
CA THR A 285 3.25 -6.07 9.67
C THR A 285 2.31 -4.86 9.63
N GLU A 286 0.99 -5.06 9.56
CA GLU A 286 0.01 -3.99 9.62
C GLU A 286 -0.19 -3.44 11.03
N HIS A 287 -0.19 -2.11 11.17
CA HIS A 287 -0.30 -1.40 12.47
C HIS A 287 -1.66 -1.57 13.19
N SER A 288 -2.65 -2.17 12.54
CA SER A 288 -4.01 -2.36 13.09
C SER A 288 -4.29 -3.80 13.53
N SER A 289 -3.44 -4.76 13.20
CA SER A 289 -3.71 -6.18 13.40
C SER A 289 -3.89 -6.55 14.87
N ALA A 290 -3.00 -6.06 15.74
CA ALA A 290 -3.11 -6.25 17.19
C ALA A 290 -4.40 -5.70 17.82
N GLN A 291 -5.11 -4.78 17.16
CA GLN A 291 -6.36 -4.21 17.63
C GLN A 291 -7.57 -4.96 17.06
N VAL A 292 -7.49 -5.40 15.79
CA VAL A 292 -8.58 -6.06 15.07
C VAL A 292 -8.83 -7.48 15.56
N VAL A 293 -7.86 -8.13 16.20
CA VAL A 293 -8.06 -9.43 16.86
C VAL A 293 -9.08 -9.37 18.00
N LYS A 294 -9.36 -8.19 18.57
CA LYS A 294 -10.35 -8.02 19.63
C LYS A 294 -11.76 -7.85 19.04
N PRO A 295 -12.83 -8.23 19.77
CA PRO A 295 -14.19 -7.88 19.37
C PRO A 295 -14.39 -6.37 19.25
N ILE A 296 -15.46 -5.97 18.58
CA ILE A 296 -15.91 -4.56 18.52
C ILE A 296 -16.05 -4.02 19.96
N ASN A 297 -15.32 -2.94 20.27
CA ASN A 297 -15.15 -2.43 21.63
C ASN A 297 -14.93 -0.92 21.68
N LEU A 298 -15.00 -0.36 22.88
CA LEU A 298 -14.95 1.08 23.16
C LEU A 298 -13.57 1.61 23.56
N GLU A 299 -12.56 0.74 23.71
CA GLU A 299 -11.26 1.13 24.28
C GLU A 299 -10.63 2.31 23.54
N ALA A 300 -10.81 2.42 22.23
CA ALA A 300 -10.14 3.43 21.40
C ALA A 300 -10.96 4.70 21.15
N LEU A 301 -12.20 4.79 21.65
CA LEU A 301 -13.14 5.85 21.29
C LEU A 301 -12.66 7.24 21.74
N THR A 302 -12.20 7.34 22.99
CA THR A 302 -11.88 8.62 23.64
C THR A 302 -10.42 8.74 24.10
N LYS A 303 -9.53 7.83 23.69
CA LYS A 303 -8.11 7.82 24.10
C LYS A 303 -7.33 9.09 23.78
N TRP A 304 -7.82 9.95 22.89
CA TRP A 304 -7.16 11.20 22.53
C TRP A 304 -7.39 12.34 23.54
N VAL A 305 -8.43 12.23 24.38
CA VAL A 305 -8.83 13.29 25.32
C VAL A 305 -7.69 13.56 26.31
N GLY A 306 -7.33 14.83 26.48
CA GLY A 306 -6.25 15.26 27.37
C GLY A 306 -4.83 15.14 26.79
N HIS A 307 -4.67 14.61 25.57
CA HIS A 307 -3.34 14.42 24.96
C HIS A 307 -2.99 15.44 23.86
N ILE A 308 -3.94 16.28 23.46
CA ILE A 308 -3.74 17.28 22.40
C ILE A 308 -3.44 18.63 23.06
N PRO A 309 -2.38 19.35 22.64
CA PRO A 309 -2.08 20.67 23.19
C PRO A 309 -3.27 21.64 23.08
N VAL A 310 -3.51 22.40 24.16
CA VAL A 310 -4.69 23.28 24.28
C VAL A 310 -4.67 24.41 23.23
N ASP A 311 -3.51 24.91 22.85
CA ASP A 311 -3.37 25.88 21.75
C ASP A 311 -3.78 25.30 20.39
N VAL A 312 -3.46 24.03 20.14
CA VAL A 312 -3.88 23.34 18.92
C VAL A 312 -5.40 23.13 18.90
N LEU A 313 -5.99 22.73 20.03
CA LEU A 313 -7.44 22.57 20.15
C LEU A 313 -8.19 23.89 19.92
N ARG A 314 -7.67 25.02 20.42
CA ARG A 314 -8.25 26.35 20.17
C ARG A 314 -8.29 26.75 18.70
N GLU A 315 -7.42 26.18 17.87
CA GLU A 315 -7.35 26.45 16.43
C GLU A 315 -7.95 25.34 15.57
N ILE A 316 -8.58 24.34 16.17
CA ILE A 316 -8.98 23.12 15.46
C ILE A 316 -9.94 23.38 14.29
N ASP A 317 -10.81 24.38 14.40
CA ASP A 317 -11.73 24.79 13.33
C ASP A 317 -11.00 25.34 12.10
N LYS A 318 -9.86 25.99 12.31
CA LYS A 318 -9.00 26.51 11.26
C LYS A 318 -8.12 25.41 10.67
N LEU A 319 -7.61 24.52 11.52
CA LEU A 319 -6.70 23.45 11.11
C LEU A 319 -7.42 22.30 10.41
N ALA A 320 -8.63 21.97 10.85
CA ALA A 320 -9.42 20.83 10.38
C ALA A 320 -10.92 21.15 10.28
N PRO A 321 -11.34 22.08 9.39
CA PRO A 321 -12.74 22.43 9.18
C PRO A 321 -13.65 21.24 8.80
N MET A 322 -13.09 20.16 8.24
CA MET A 322 -13.83 18.93 7.96
C MET A 322 -14.45 18.30 9.21
N LEU A 323 -13.92 18.53 10.42
CA LEU A 323 -14.53 18.05 11.66
C LEU A 323 -15.97 18.54 11.80
N LYS A 324 -16.19 19.86 11.67
CA LYS A 324 -17.53 20.47 11.70
C LYS A 324 -18.41 19.94 10.57
N LYS A 325 -17.87 19.85 9.36
CA LYS A 325 -18.61 19.36 8.17
C LYS A 325 -19.07 17.92 8.33
N LEU A 326 -18.33 17.10 9.09
CA LEU A 326 -18.67 15.72 9.40
C LEU A 326 -19.57 15.58 10.64
N GLY A 327 -19.86 16.67 11.35
CA GLY A 327 -20.71 16.68 12.54
C GLY A 327 -19.99 16.47 13.87
N TYR A 328 -18.65 16.51 13.90
CA TYR A 328 -17.90 16.44 15.16
C TYR A 328 -17.93 17.79 15.88
N ASP A 329 -18.30 17.78 17.17
CA ASP A 329 -18.25 18.98 18.01
C ASP A 329 -16.79 19.38 18.28
N THR A 330 -16.45 20.60 17.86
CA THR A 330 -15.14 21.22 18.05
C THR A 330 -15.13 22.26 19.16
N LYS A 331 -16.28 22.59 19.76
CA LYS A 331 -16.40 23.55 20.87
C LYS A 331 -16.19 22.87 22.23
N SER A 332 -16.65 21.63 22.36
CA SER A 332 -16.45 20.83 23.56
C SER A 332 -15.17 20.01 23.50
N ASN A 333 -14.46 19.97 24.63
CA ASN A 333 -13.36 19.01 24.87
C ASN A 333 -13.86 17.66 25.42
N VAL A 334 -15.17 17.55 25.68
CA VAL A 334 -15.82 16.30 26.07
C VAL A 334 -16.41 15.66 24.81
N PRO A 335 -15.90 14.50 24.36
CA PRO A 335 -16.44 13.84 23.18
C PRO A 335 -17.86 13.32 23.47
N SER A 336 -18.80 13.65 22.58
CA SER A 336 -20.14 13.08 22.59
C SER A 336 -20.38 12.36 21.27
N TYR A 337 -20.21 11.04 21.28
CA TYR A 337 -20.33 10.21 20.08
C TYR A 337 -21.63 9.38 20.04
N GLY A 338 -22.31 9.23 21.18
CA GLY A 338 -23.53 8.44 21.33
C GLY A 338 -23.42 7.40 22.46
N ILE A 339 -24.44 6.54 22.55
CA ILE A 339 -24.59 5.51 23.58
C ILE A 339 -24.34 4.13 22.95
N PRO A 340 -23.52 3.26 23.57
CA PRO A 340 -23.24 1.94 23.04
C PRO A 340 -24.43 0.97 23.18
N ASP A 341 -24.58 0.09 22.20
CA ASP A 341 -25.49 -1.05 22.26
C ASP A 341 -25.09 -2.03 23.37
N LYS A 342 -26.06 -2.76 23.91
CA LYS A 342 -25.84 -3.84 24.90
C LYS A 342 -24.83 -4.89 24.41
N LEU A 343 -24.77 -5.15 23.10
CA LEU A 343 -23.78 -6.05 22.52
C LEU A 343 -22.35 -5.57 22.80
N VAL A 344 -22.09 -4.28 22.62
CA VAL A 344 -20.76 -3.69 22.80
C VAL A 344 -20.39 -3.68 24.28
N LEU A 345 -21.34 -3.41 25.17
CA LEU A 345 -21.12 -3.49 26.62
C LEU A 345 -20.74 -4.92 27.03
N ARG A 346 -21.41 -5.95 26.51
CA ARG A 346 -21.02 -7.36 26.72
C ARG A 346 -19.63 -7.68 26.15
N ASN A 347 -19.27 -7.11 25.01
CA ASN A 347 -17.92 -7.26 24.46
C ASN A 347 -16.86 -6.63 25.40
N MET A 348 -17.18 -5.48 26.01
CA MET A 348 -16.30 -4.84 27.01
C MET A 348 -16.12 -5.71 28.26
N ASP A 349 -17.21 -6.32 28.75
CA ASP A 349 -17.13 -7.27 29.87
C ASP A 349 -16.27 -8.48 29.50
N ARG A 350 -16.49 -9.07 28.31
CA ARG A 350 -15.68 -10.20 27.81
C ARG A 350 -14.20 -9.85 27.66
N LEU A 351 -13.88 -8.61 27.25
CA LEU A 351 -12.50 -8.12 27.18
C LEU A 351 -11.87 -8.02 28.57
N ARG A 352 -12.59 -7.46 29.55
CA ARG A 352 -12.11 -7.31 30.92
C ARG A 352 -11.90 -8.65 31.60
N ASP A 353 -12.89 -9.55 31.49
CA ASP A 353 -12.87 -10.85 32.15
C ASP A 353 -11.80 -11.79 31.56
N ASN A 354 -11.42 -11.57 30.29
CA ASN A 354 -10.42 -12.36 29.57
C ASN A 354 -9.20 -11.53 29.12
N ALA A 355 -8.81 -10.50 29.90
CA ALA A 355 -7.79 -9.54 29.49
C ALA A 355 -6.46 -10.22 29.06
N LYS A 356 -5.99 -11.21 29.83
CA LYS A 356 -4.76 -11.96 29.51
C LYS A 356 -4.82 -12.66 28.15
N PHE A 357 -5.97 -13.23 27.80
CA PHE A 357 -6.16 -13.90 26.52
C PHE A 357 -6.10 -12.91 25.35
N TRP A 358 -6.83 -11.79 25.46
CA TRP A 358 -6.85 -10.78 24.41
C TRP A 358 -5.51 -10.05 24.27
N ASP A 359 -4.77 -9.85 25.35
CA ASP A 359 -3.41 -9.31 25.30
C ASP A 359 -2.43 -10.28 24.62
N ALA A 360 -2.55 -11.59 24.87
CA ALA A 360 -1.75 -12.60 24.19
C ALA A 360 -2.05 -12.63 22.67
N GLN A 361 -3.33 -12.58 22.30
CA GLN A 361 -3.75 -12.49 20.89
C GLN A 361 -3.22 -11.21 20.23
N ALA A 362 -3.37 -10.06 20.91
CA ALA A 362 -2.87 -8.78 20.40
C ALA A 362 -1.34 -8.80 20.20
N LYS A 363 -0.58 -9.43 21.11
CA LYS A 363 0.87 -9.62 20.98
C LYS A 363 1.25 -10.53 19.81
N ALA A 364 0.50 -11.61 19.57
CA ALA A 364 0.77 -12.53 18.46
C ALA A 364 0.64 -11.86 17.07
N TYR A 365 -0.17 -10.81 16.98
CA TYR A 365 -0.37 -9.98 15.80
C TYR A 365 0.26 -8.58 15.91
N ALA A 366 1.02 -8.34 16.97
CA ALA A 366 1.79 -7.12 17.09
C ALA A 366 3.01 -7.21 16.17
N ARG A 367 3.37 -6.06 15.60
CA ARG A 367 4.57 -5.95 14.77
C ARG A 367 5.81 -6.19 15.63
N ASN A 368 6.50 -7.31 15.42
CA ASN A 368 7.84 -7.54 16.00
C ASN A 368 8.82 -6.56 15.35
N LEU A 369 9.25 -5.54 16.11
CA LEU A 369 10.31 -4.62 15.69
C LEU A 369 11.72 -5.20 15.93
N SER A 370 11.82 -6.43 16.42
CA SER A 370 13.07 -7.12 16.76
C SER A 370 13.54 -8.08 15.67
N SER A 371 13.82 -7.57 14.46
CA SER A 371 14.69 -8.22 13.46
C SER A 371 14.69 -7.38 12.18
N THR A 372 15.35 -6.23 12.21
CA THR A 372 15.75 -5.55 10.98
C THR A 372 17.13 -4.94 11.20
N THR A 373 18.11 -5.80 11.47
CA THR A 373 19.46 -5.54 10.98
C THR A 373 19.37 -5.73 9.47
N ILE A 374 19.33 -4.60 8.75
CA ILE A 374 19.42 -4.59 7.30
C ILE A 374 20.82 -5.09 6.95
N VAL A 375 20.89 -6.17 6.18
CA VAL A 375 22.10 -6.56 5.42
C VAL A 375 22.02 -5.88 4.07
#